data_AF-A0A4Q4D191-F1
#
_entry.id   AF-A0A4Q4D191-F1
#
_cell.length_a   1.000
_cell.length_b   1.000
_cell.length_c   1.000
_cell.angle_alpha   90.00
_cell.angle_beta   90.00
_cell.angle_gamma   90.00
#
_symmetry.space_group_name_H-M   'P 1'
#
loop_
_entity.id
_entity.type
_entity.pdbx_description
1 polymer ?
#
loop_
_entity_poly.entity_id
_entity_poly.type
_entity_poly.pdbx_seq_one_letter_code
_entity_poly.pdbx_strand_id
1 'polypeptide(L)'
;MNEDVPVDDPWAVLRASTQARIGLGRAGSSLPTRRVLEFAAAHAAARDAVHEPLDVESFGAAVAEVGIGTPVHVRSRAESRAEYLRRPDLGREPVDLAGLAPDGSDVAVVLADGLSPRALAEHGAGMLRALVDALGRQYRIAPPVIATQARVALGDAVGEALGVTTLVVVIGERPGLSVADSLGIYLTHAPRPGRSDA
;
A
#
# COMPACT_ATOMS: atom_id res chain seq x y z
N MET A 1 37.78 -21.81 -1.90
CA MET A 1 38.22 -23.22 -1.91
C MET A 1 36.98 -24.07 -1.74
N ASN A 2 36.60 -24.71 -2.85
CA ASN A 2 35.46 -25.60 -3.14
C ASN A 2 34.03 -25.08 -2.89
N GLU A 3 33.54 -24.29 -3.87
CA GLU A 3 32.13 -24.29 -4.22
C GLU A 3 31.79 -25.63 -4.90
N ASP A 4 31.33 -26.61 -4.11
CA ASP A 4 30.53 -27.70 -4.66
C ASP A 4 29.11 -27.16 -4.90
N VAL A 5 28.95 -26.39 -5.98
CA VAL A 5 27.65 -26.33 -6.65
C VAL A 5 27.60 -27.60 -7.49
N PRO A 6 26.75 -28.59 -7.18
CA PRO A 6 26.58 -29.74 -8.06
C PRO A 6 26.26 -29.21 -9.46
N VAL A 7 26.95 -29.74 -10.46
CA VAL A 7 26.87 -29.30 -11.87
C VAL A 7 25.43 -29.37 -12.42
N ASP A 8 24.53 -30.07 -11.72
CA ASP A 8 23.08 -29.96 -11.89
C ASP A 8 22.41 -29.58 -10.55
N ASP A 9 21.98 -28.32 -10.41
CA ASP A 9 21.01 -27.92 -9.38
C ASP A 9 19.59 -28.11 -9.94
N PRO A 10 18.91 -29.24 -9.67
CA PRO A 10 17.61 -29.55 -10.26
C PRO A 10 16.52 -28.56 -9.84
N TRP A 11 16.76 -27.81 -8.75
CA TRP A 11 15.83 -26.80 -8.29
C TRP A 11 15.99 -25.46 -9.03
N ALA A 12 17.03 -25.26 -9.83
CA ALA A 12 17.26 -24.00 -10.54
C ALA A 12 16.08 -23.63 -11.44
N VAL A 13 15.58 -24.59 -12.23
CA VAL A 13 14.43 -24.39 -13.12
C VAL A 13 13.17 -24.06 -12.31
N LEU A 14 12.94 -24.79 -11.22
CA LEU A 14 11.76 -24.56 -10.37
C LEU A 14 11.84 -23.22 -9.64
N ARG A 15 13.00 -22.82 -9.12
CA ARG A 15 13.20 -21.52 -8.47
C ARG A 15 12.98 -20.35 -9.43
N ALA A 16 13.28 -20.51 -10.73
CA ALA A 16 12.98 -19.45 -11.70
C ALA A 16 11.46 -19.21 -11.87
N SER A 17 10.63 -20.23 -11.59
CA SER A 17 9.16 -20.13 -11.69
C SER A 17 8.46 -19.58 -10.44
N THR A 18 9.17 -19.32 -9.35
CA THR A 18 8.54 -18.86 -8.10
C THR A 18 9.44 -17.95 -7.26
N GLN A 19 8.83 -16.98 -6.59
CA GLN A 19 9.51 -16.15 -5.59
C GLN A 19 9.65 -16.86 -4.23
N ALA A 20 9.07 -18.06 -4.08
CA ALA A 20 9.21 -18.86 -2.88
C ALA A 20 10.65 -19.40 -2.75
N ARG A 21 11.17 -19.39 -1.52
CA ARG A 21 12.53 -19.85 -1.20
C ARG A 21 12.59 -21.39 -1.12
N ILE A 22 12.48 -22.06 -2.27
CA ILE A 22 12.52 -23.54 -2.40
C ILE A 22 13.92 -24.05 -2.75
N GLY A 23 14.19 -25.35 -2.52
CA GLY A 23 15.44 -25.97 -2.97
C GLY A 23 16.71 -25.29 -2.41
N LEU A 24 16.70 -24.90 -1.14
CA LEU A 24 17.75 -24.08 -0.53
C LEU A 24 19.01 -24.86 -0.11
N GLY A 25 18.97 -26.19 -0.20
CA GLY A 25 19.99 -27.08 0.36
C GLY A 25 19.86 -27.21 1.89
N ARG A 26 20.83 -27.90 2.50
CA ARG A 26 20.87 -28.13 3.95
C ARG A 26 22.32 -28.27 4.45
N ALA A 27 22.54 -27.89 5.70
CA ALA A 27 23.72 -28.21 6.49
C ALA A 27 23.26 -29.05 7.69
N GLY A 28 23.41 -30.37 7.62
CA GLY A 28 22.79 -31.29 8.59
C GLY A 28 21.26 -31.25 8.53
N SER A 29 20.63 -30.91 9.67
CA SER A 29 19.18 -30.65 9.82
C SER A 29 18.80 -29.17 9.70
N SER A 30 19.76 -28.30 9.36
CA SER A 30 19.58 -26.84 9.32
C SER A 30 19.77 -26.26 7.92
N LEU A 31 19.45 -24.98 7.74
CA LEU A 31 19.77 -24.23 6.52
C LEU A 31 21.27 -23.94 6.42
N PRO A 32 21.84 -23.87 5.19
CA PRO A 32 23.18 -23.35 5.01
C PRO A 32 23.28 -21.90 5.50
N THR A 33 24.43 -21.50 6.07
CA THR A 33 24.65 -20.16 6.63
C THR A 33 24.27 -19.03 5.68
N ARG A 34 24.60 -19.17 4.38
CA ARG A 34 24.23 -18.18 3.35
C ARG A 34 22.72 -17.90 3.32
N ARG A 35 21.89 -18.94 3.43
CA ARG A 35 20.43 -18.81 3.38
C ARG A 35 19.87 -18.18 4.66
N VAL A 36 20.52 -18.42 5.80
CA VAL A 36 20.20 -17.74 7.05
C VAL A 36 20.51 -16.24 6.95
N LEU A 37 21.67 -15.88 6.40
CA LEU A 37 22.05 -14.48 6.19
C LEU A 37 21.12 -13.76 5.20
N GLU A 38 20.75 -14.40 4.09
CA GLU A 38 19.76 -13.87 3.14
C GLU A 38 18.39 -13.65 3.77
N PHE A 39 17.98 -14.53 4.68
CA PHE A 39 16.75 -14.34 5.45
C PHE A 39 16.85 -13.15 6.40
N ALA A 40 17.95 -13.04 7.15
CA ALA A 40 18.16 -11.93 8.09
C ALA A 40 18.19 -10.58 7.37
N ALA A 41 18.86 -10.49 6.23
CA ALA A 41 18.92 -9.28 5.42
C ALA A 41 17.53 -8.87 4.89
N ALA A 42 16.78 -9.82 4.33
CA ALA A 42 15.42 -9.55 3.84
C ALA A 42 14.46 -9.15 4.97
N HIS A 43 14.61 -9.76 6.15
CA HIS A 43 13.82 -9.39 7.32
C HIS A 43 14.14 -7.98 7.81
N ALA A 44 15.41 -7.56 7.81
CA ALA A 44 15.79 -6.19 8.12
C ALA A 44 15.16 -5.20 7.13
N ALA A 45 15.29 -5.45 5.82
CA ALA A 45 14.69 -4.60 4.79
C ALA A 45 13.15 -4.51 4.92
N ALA A 46 12.48 -5.62 5.20
CA ALA A 46 11.03 -5.63 5.41
C ALA A 46 10.60 -4.80 6.64
N ARG A 47 11.42 -4.77 7.70
CA ARG A 47 11.16 -3.93 8.88
C ARG A 47 11.36 -2.46 8.56
N ASP A 48 12.42 -2.11 7.85
CA ASP A 48 12.71 -0.73 7.47
C ASP A 48 11.59 -0.15 6.60
N ALA A 49 11.09 -0.93 5.63
CA ALA A 49 9.95 -0.55 4.77
C ALA A 49 8.67 -0.23 5.56
N VAL A 50 8.44 -0.86 6.72
CA VAL A 50 7.30 -0.51 7.58
C VAL A 50 7.47 0.87 8.21
N HIS A 51 8.70 1.28 8.51
CA HIS A 51 9.01 2.49 9.27
C HIS A 51 9.29 3.73 8.42
N GLU A 52 9.69 3.55 7.15
CA GLU A 52 9.91 4.64 6.20
C GLU A 52 8.63 5.47 5.99
N PRO A 53 8.65 6.79 6.18
CA PRO A 53 7.48 7.64 5.96
C PRO A 53 7.25 7.92 4.47
N LEU A 54 5.99 8.22 4.10
CA LEU A 54 5.68 8.74 2.78
C LEU A 54 6.17 10.19 2.67
N ASP A 55 6.92 10.51 1.61
CA ASP A 55 7.13 11.89 1.17
C ASP A 55 5.87 12.39 0.48
N VAL A 56 5.00 13.04 1.26
CA VAL A 56 3.69 13.52 0.80
C VAL A 56 3.82 14.60 -0.27
N GLU A 57 4.88 15.41 -0.23
CA GLU A 57 5.07 16.51 -1.18
C GLU A 57 5.42 15.95 -2.56
N SER A 58 6.47 15.11 -2.62
CA SER A 58 6.89 14.46 -3.86
C SER A 58 5.80 13.55 -4.44
N PHE A 59 5.15 12.76 -3.58
CA PHE A 59 4.04 11.91 -4.00
C PHE A 59 2.84 12.73 -4.47
N GLY A 60 2.50 13.81 -3.77
CA GLY A 60 1.43 14.73 -4.14
C GLY A 60 1.63 15.34 -5.52
N ALA A 61 2.86 15.74 -5.85
CA ALA A 61 3.20 16.22 -7.19
C ALA A 61 2.95 15.13 -8.25
N ALA A 62 3.43 13.91 -8.02
CA ALA A 62 3.22 12.80 -8.95
C ALA A 62 1.73 12.44 -9.15
N VAL A 63 0.92 12.56 -8.10
CA VAL A 63 -0.53 12.33 -8.15
C VAL A 63 -1.24 13.47 -8.91
N ALA A 64 -0.82 14.73 -8.71
CA ALA A 64 -1.39 15.87 -9.42
C ALA A 64 -1.21 15.77 -10.95
N GLU A 65 -0.10 15.18 -11.42
CA GLU A 65 0.16 14.92 -12.84
C GLU A 65 -0.83 13.91 -13.49
N VAL A 66 -1.70 13.26 -12.72
CA VAL A 66 -2.80 12.46 -13.29
C VAL A 66 -3.90 13.35 -13.87
N GLY A 67 -4.01 14.61 -13.43
CA GLY A 67 -4.85 15.61 -14.10
C GLY A 67 -6.34 15.57 -13.75
N ILE A 68 -6.72 14.94 -12.63
CA ILE A 68 -8.12 14.86 -12.15
C ILE A 68 -8.44 15.81 -10.98
N GLY A 69 -7.57 16.81 -10.76
CA GLY A 69 -7.72 17.82 -9.70
C GLY A 69 -6.55 17.82 -8.71
N THR A 70 -6.53 18.83 -7.85
CA THR A 70 -5.47 18.98 -6.82
C THR A 70 -5.68 17.94 -5.72
N PRO A 71 -4.65 17.12 -5.39
CA PRO A 71 -4.77 16.14 -4.32
C PRO A 71 -4.99 16.81 -2.97
N VAL A 72 -5.91 16.27 -2.17
CA VAL A 72 -6.14 16.73 -0.79
C VAL A 72 -5.44 15.78 0.16
N HIS A 73 -4.65 16.32 1.10
CA HIS A 73 -3.98 15.51 2.12
C HIS A 73 -4.84 15.40 3.38
N VAL A 74 -5.10 14.16 3.81
CA VAL A 74 -5.76 13.83 5.06
C VAL A 74 -4.80 13.01 5.93
N ARG A 75 -4.79 13.29 7.23
CA ARG A 75 -4.02 12.52 8.21
C ARG A 75 -4.96 11.83 9.18
N SER A 76 -4.65 10.60 9.55
CA SER A 76 -5.38 9.93 10.64
C SER A 76 -5.03 10.50 12.01
N ARG A 77 -5.75 10.08 13.05
CA ARG A 77 -5.48 10.47 14.43
C ARG A 77 -4.20 9.86 15.01
N ALA A 78 -3.53 8.96 14.30
CA ALA A 78 -2.22 8.46 14.73
C ALA A 78 -1.13 9.51 14.47
N GLU A 79 -0.51 10.02 15.53
CA GLU A 79 0.45 11.12 15.47
C GLU A 79 1.85 10.65 15.04
N SER A 80 2.12 9.34 15.17
CA SER A 80 3.40 8.75 14.82
C SER A 80 3.25 7.37 14.19
N ARG A 81 4.28 6.95 13.45
CA ARG A 81 4.35 5.60 12.88
C ARG A 81 4.26 4.51 13.95
N ALA A 82 4.92 4.75 15.09
CA ALA A 82 4.91 3.82 16.20
C ALA A 82 3.50 3.66 16.81
N GLU A 83 2.75 4.76 16.92
CA GLU A 83 1.35 4.74 17.36
C GLU A 83 0.45 4.04 16.34
N TYR A 84 0.56 4.39 15.05
CA TYR A 84 -0.22 3.76 13.97
C TYR A 84 -0.13 2.23 13.95
N LEU A 85 1.05 1.68 14.26
CA LEU A 85 1.28 0.23 14.32
C LEU A 85 0.62 -0.43 15.55
N ARG A 86 0.43 0.31 16.64
CA ARG A 86 -0.15 -0.21 17.90
C ARG A 86 -1.62 0.14 18.11
N ARG A 87 -2.10 1.19 17.44
CA ARG A 87 -3.45 1.77 17.58
C ARG A 87 -4.14 1.81 16.22
N PRO A 88 -4.60 0.64 15.73
CA PRO A 88 -5.31 0.56 14.46
C PRO A 88 -6.60 1.38 14.46
N ASP A 89 -7.22 1.59 15.62
CA ASP A 89 -8.38 2.45 15.83
C ASP A 89 -8.10 3.91 15.43
N LEU A 90 -6.97 4.49 15.86
CA LEU A 90 -6.59 5.86 15.49
C LEU A 90 -6.29 6.00 13.99
N GLY A 91 -5.77 4.94 13.36
CA GLY A 91 -5.54 4.91 11.92
C GLY A 91 -6.82 4.84 11.08
N ARG A 92 -7.97 4.53 11.68
CA ARG A 92 -9.29 4.50 11.02
C ARG A 92 -10.03 5.84 11.09
N GLU A 93 -9.54 6.79 11.89
CA GLU A 93 -10.20 8.07 12.13
C GLU A 93 -9.36 9.22 11.54
N PRO A 94 -9.92 10.07 10.66
CA PRO A 94 -9.23 11.28 10.21
C PRO A 94 -9.16 12.32 11.34
N VAL A 95 -8.09 13.13 11.37
CA VAL A 95 -7.99 14.29 12.29
C VAL A 95 -8.95 15.39 11.85
N ASP A 96 -9.00 15.63 10.54
CA ASP A 96 -9.81 16.66 9.91
C ASP A 96 -10.13 16.23 8.48
N LEU A 97 -11.29 16.67 7.99
CA LEU A 97 -11.78 16.48 6.63
C LEU A 97 -12.03 17.84 5.94
N ALA A 98 -11.55 18.95 6.52
CA ALA A 98 -11.61 20.26 5.90
C ALA A 98 -10.98 20.24 4.51
N GLY A 99 -11.66 20.85 3.55
CA GLY A 99 -11.27 20.83 2.14
C GLY A 99 -11.90 19.68 1.33
N LEU A 100 -12.56 18.72 1.99
CA LEU A 100 -13.43 17.76 1.32
C LEU A 100 -14.87 18.27 1.36
N ALA A 101 -15.49 18.35 0.19
CA ALA A 101 -16.89 18.71 0.06
C ALA A 101 -17.51 17.96 -1.13
N PRO A 102 -18.82 17.71 -1.11
CA PRO A 102 -19.49 17.15 -2.26
C PRO A 102 -19.36 18.06 -3.47
N ASP A 103 -18.85 17.51 -4.58
CA ASP A 103 -18.71 18.21 -5.84
C ASP A 103 -19.55 17.59 -6.97
N GLY A 104 -20.32 16.54 -6.65
CA GLY A 104 -21.13 15.77 -7.59
C GLY A 104 -20.36 14.64 -8.30
N SER A 105 -19.21 14.22 -7.77
CA SER A 105 -18.49 13.04 -8.25
C SER A 105 -19.17 11.73 -7.86
N ASP A 106 -19.03 10.72 -8.71
CA ASP A 106 -19.58 9.38 -8.49
C ASP A 106 -18.64 8.50 -7.66
N VAL A 107 -17.32 8.67 -7.89
CA VAL A 107 -16.25 7.81 -7.35
C VAL A 107 -15.17 8.67 -6.67
N ALA A 108 -14.73 8.28 -5.48
CA ALA A 108 -13.52 8.81 -4.86
C ALA A 108 -12.39 7.77 -4.85
N VAL A 109 -11.15 8.23 -5.01
CA VAL A 109 -9.96 7.40 -4.83
C VAL A 109 -9.11 7.96 -3.69
N VAL A 110 -8.87 7.13 -2.68
CA VAL A 110 -7.99 7.40 -1.55
C VAL A 110 -6.69 6.62 -1.72
N LEU A 111 -5.57 7.33 -1.73
CA LEU A 111 -4.21 6.81 -1.80
C LEU A 111 -3.63 6.79 -0.37
N ALA A 112 -3.64 5.63 0.27
CA ALA A 112 -3.27 5.47 1.68
C ALA A 112 -1.88 4.82 1.85
N ASP A 113 -1.04 5.41 2.69
CA ASP A 113 0.33 4.93 2.95
C ASP A 113 0.36 3.50 3.54
N GLY A 114 -0.63 3.19 4.38
CA GLY A 114 -0.81 1.86 4.93
C GLY A 114 0.42 1.36 5.68
N LEU A 115 0.68 0.05 5.55
CA LEU A 115 1.84 -0.60 6.14
C LEU A 115 3.10 -0.53 5.25
N SER A 116 2.96 -0.13 3.97
CA SER A 116 4.07 0.07 3.05
C SER A 116 3.93 1.39 2.28
N PRO A 117 4.49 2.49 2.81
CA PRO A 117 4.50 3.79 2.14
C PRO A 117 5.32 3.74 0.85
N ARG A 118 6.36 2.90 0.83
CA ARG A 118 7.13 2.57 -0.38
C ARG A 118 6.24 2.04 -1.50
N ALA A 119 5.37 1.06 -1.21
CA ALA A 119 4.45 0.52 -2.21
C ALA A 119 3.58 1.63 -2.84
N LEU A 120 3.08 2.54 -2.00
CA LEU A 120 2.28 3.67 -2.47
C LEU A 120 3.10 4.65 -3.30
N ALA A 121 4.30 5.02 -2.85
CA ALA A 121 5.17 5.93 -3.56
C ALA A 121 5.57 5.40 -4.94
N GLU A 122 5.89 4.10 -5.05
CA GLU A 122 6.33 3.48 -6.30
C GLU A 122 5.18 3.26 -7.29
N HIS A 123 4.01 2.82 -6.81
CA HIS A 123 2.95 2.32 -7.69
C HIS A 123 1.65 3.14 -7.65
N GLY A 124 1.44 3.99 -6.64
CA GLY A 124 0.16 4.64 -6.36
C GLY A 124 -0.32 5.60 -7.46
N ALA A 125 0.55 6.47 -7.97
CA ALA A 125 0.19 7.40 -9.06
C ALA A 125 -0.09 6.65 -10.37
N GLY A 126 0.67 5.58 -10.66
CA GLY A 126 0.43 4.72 -11.82
C GLY A 126 -0.90 3.99 -11.73
N MET A 127 -1.23 3.46 -10.55
CA MET A 127 -2.52 2.82 -10.28
C MET A 127 -3.68 3.82 -10.42
N LEU A 128 -3.55 5.03 -9.86
CA LEU A 128 -4.56 6.08 -10.03
C LEU A 128 -4.79 6.39 -11.51
N ARG A 129 -3.73 6.57 -12.30
CA ARG A 129 -3.85 6.81 -13.74
C ARG A 129 -4.60 5.68 -14.45
N ALA A 130 -4.26 4.42 -14.15
CA ALA A 130 -4.95 3.28 -14.72
C ALA A 130 -6.45 3.23 -14.35
N LEU A 131 -6.80 3.59 -13.10
CA LEU A 131 -8.19 3.69 -12.67
C LEU A 131 -8.93 4.82 -13.40
N VAL A 132 -8.30 5.98 -13.57
CA VAL A 132 -8.86 7.12 -14.31
C VAL A 132 -9.09 6.77 -15.77
N ASP A 133 -8.12 6.14 -16.43
CA ASP A 133 -8.23 5.73 -17.83
C ASP A 133 -9.37 4.71 -18.03
N ALA A 134 -9.55 3.79 -17.08
CA ALA A 134 -10.57 2.75 -17.14
C ALA A 134 -11.98 3.27 -16.83
N LEU A 135 -12.13 4.18 -15.86
CA LEU A 135 -13.43 4.56 -15.29
C LEU A 135 -13.90 5.96 -15.69
N GLY A 136 -12.99 6.88 -16.03
CA GLY A 136 -13.27 8.31 -16.22
C GLY A 136 -14.18 8.65 -17.40
N ARG A 137 -14.45 7.69 -18.30
CA ARG A 137 -15.45 7.84 -19.38
C ARG A 137 -16.88 7.64 -18.91
N GLN A 138 -17.08 6.88 -17.83
CA GLN A 138 -18.39 6.46 -17.33
C GLN A 138 -18.75 7.16 -16.02
N TYR A 139 -17.75 7.50 -15.22
CA TYR A 139 -17.92 8.05 -13.89
C TYR A 139 -17.12 9.34 -13.74
N ARG A 140 -17.69 10.29 -13.01
CA ARG A 140 -16.96 11.45 -12.53
C ARG A 140 -16.14 11.05 -11.30
N ILE A 141 -14.83 11.13 -11.43
CA ILE A 141 -13.89 10.80 -10.35
C ILE A 141 -13.53 12.10 -9.62
N ALA A 142 -13.67 12.11 -8.29
CA ALA A 142 -13.31 13.23 -7.44
C ALA A 142 -11.79 13.49 -7.46
N PRO A 143 -11.34 14.71 -7.12
CA PRO A 143 -9.92 14.95 -6.83
C PRO A 143 -9.38 13.92 -5.83
N PRO A 144 -8.17 13.40 -6.04
CA PRO A 144 -7.65 12.28 -5.27
C PRO A 144 -7.33 12.72 -3.83
N VAL A 145 -7.54 11.82 -2.88
CA VAL A 145 -7.19 12.05 -1.47
C VAL A 145 -5.95 11.24 -1.12
N ILE A 146 -4.91 11.89 -0.61
CA ILE A 146 -3.73 11.22 -0.06
C ILE A 146 -3.95 11.09 1.45
N ALA A 147 -3.87 9.88 1.98
CA ALA A 147 -4.12 9.60 3.39
C ALA A 147 -2.87 9.04 4.08
N THR A 148 -2.40 9.70 5.14
CA THR A 148 -1.23 9.23 5.90
C THR A 148 -1.58 8.68 7.27
N GLN A 149 -0.79 7.69 7.71
CA GLN A 149 -1.08 6.82 8.85
C GLN A 149 -2.47 6.21 8.77
N ALA A 150 -2.90 5.85 7.56
CA ALA A 150 -4.29 5.50 7.30
C ALA A 150 -4.53 3.99 7.26
N ARG A 151 -5.71 3.58 7.70
CA ARG A 151 -6.29 2.24 7.50
C ARG A 151 -7.43 2.36 6.49
N VAL A 152 -7.84 1.23 5.93
CA VAL A 152 -8.92 1.15 4.93
C VAL A 152 -10.17 1.94 5.36
N ALA A 153 -10.65 1.75 6.59
CA ALA A 153 -11.87 2.38 7.08
C ALA A 153 -11.80 3.92 7.22
N LEU A 154 -10.61 4.54 7.20
CA LEU A 154 -10.51 6.01 7.12
C LEU A 154 -11.14 6.52 5.82
N GLY A 155 -11.05 5.71 4.75
CA GLY A 155 -11.65 6.03 3.47
C GLY A 155 -13.17 6.19 3.56
N ASP A 156 -13.86 5.48 4.45
CA ASP A 156 -15.32 5.61 4.56
C ASP A 156 -15.76 6.99 5.02
N ALA A 157 -15.03 7.61 5.95
CA ALA A 157 -15.26 8.98 6.39
C ALA A 157 -14.97 9.99 5.27
N VAL A 158 -13.92 9.74 4.49
CA VAL A 158 -13.60 10.54 3.29
C VAL A 158 -14.71 10.44 2.24
N GLY A 159 -15.19 9.22 1.96
CA GLY A 159 -16.24 8.96 0.99
C GLY A 159 -17.56 9.62 1.39
N GLU A 160 -17.93 9.55 2.67
CA GLU A 160 -19.10 10.25 3.21
C GLU A 160 -18.96 11.78 3.07
N ALA A 161 -17.80 12.35 3.41
CA ALA A 161 -17.56 13.79 3.30
C ALA A 161 -17.60 14.30 1.85
N LEU A 162 -17.12 13.49 0.89
CA LEU A 162 -17.20 13.80 -0.53
C LEU A 162 -18.58 13.50 -1.14
N GLY A 163 -19.47 12.81 -0.42
CA GLY A 163 -20.80 12.44 -0.91
C GLY A 163 -20.78 11.51 -2.12
N VAL A 164 -19.73 10.71 -2.30
CA VAL A 164 -19.60 9.80 -3.45
C VAL A 164 -20.40 8.52 -3.25
N THR A 165 -20.78 7.88 -4.36
CA THR A 165 -21.50 6.59 -4.30
C THR A 165 -20.56 5.41 -4.15
N THR A 166 -19.31 5.52 -4.61
CA THR A 166 -18.32 4.45 -4.56
C THR A 166 -16.97 5.00 -4.14
N LEU A 167 -16.31 4.30 -3.22
CA LEU A 167 -14.98 4.62 -2.73
C LEU A 167 -14.00 3.51 -3.15
N VAL A 168 -12.85 3.92 -3.65
CA VAL A 168 -11.69 3.06 -3.89
C VAL A 168 -10.56 3.48 -2.95
N VAL A 169 -10.08 2.56 -2.11
CA VAL A 169 -8.90 2.79 -1.28
C VAL A 169 -7.75 1.97 -1.86
N VAL A 170 -6.75 2.65 -2.43
CA VAL A 170 -5.47 2.07 -2.84
C VAL A 170 -4.51 2.22 -1.66
N ILE A 171 -4.02 1.12 -1.10
CA ILE A 171 -3.26 1.13 0.15
C ILE A 171 -2.02 0.26 0.10
N GLY A 172 -0.92 0.75 0.67
CA GLY A 172 0.30 -0.04 0.89
C GLY A 172 0.06 -1.21 1.83
N GLU A 173 0.25 -2.44 1.34
CA GLU A 173 0.04 -3.65 2.13
C GLU A 173 1.19 -3.94 3.11
N ARG A 174 1.03 -4.99 3.92
CA ARG A 174 2.09 -5.45 4.82
C ARG A 174 3.30 -5.94 4.01
N PRO A 175 4.50 -5.39 4.22
CA PRO A 175 5.71 -5.89 3.58
C PRO A 175 5.95 -7.38 3.89
N GLY A 176 6.18 -8.16 2.85
CA GLY A 176 6.63 -9.54 2.94
C GLY A 176 8.16 -9.66 2.91
N LEU A 177 8.67 -10.86 3.14
CA LEU A 177 10.10 -11.17 3.10
C LEU A 177 10.70 -11.24 1.68
N SER A 178 9.84 -11.22 0.66
CA SER A 178 10.27 -11.27 -0.75
C SER A 178 9.79 -10.06 -1.55
N VAL A 179 8.71 -9.39 -1.10
CA VAL A 179 8.09 -8.26 -1.79
C VAL A 179 7.70 -7.25 -0.70
N ALA A 180 8.25 -6.05 -0.77
CA ALA A 180 8.01 -4.99 0.22
C ALA A 180 7.08 -3.88 -0.31
N ASP A 181 6.74 -3.93 -1.59
CA ASP A 181 6.11 -2.87 -2.37
C ASP A 181 4.72 -3.24 -2.93
N SER A 182 4.01 -4.16 -2.27
CA SER A 182 2.66 -4.57 -2.71
C SER A 182 1.59 -3.52 -2.38
N LEU A 183 0.70 -3.27 -3.34
CA LEU A 183 -0.52 -2.48 -3.19
C LEU A 183 -1.76 -3.36 -3.10
N GLY A 184 -2.72 -2.95 -2.28
CA GLY A 184 -4.06 -3.51 -2.19
C GLY A 184 -5.11 -2.48 -2.60
N ILE A 185 -6.25 -2.96 -3.11
CA ILE A 185 -7.42 -2.13 -3.42
C ILE A 185 -8.61 -2.64 -2.60
N TYR A 186 -9.27 -1.73 -1.90
CA TYR A 186 -10.52 -1.95 -1.19
C TYR A 186 -11.62 -1.08 -1.78
N LEU A 187 -12.82 -1.62 -1.89
CA LEU A 187 -13.96 -0.98 -2.51
C LEU A 187 -15.12 -0.93 -1.53
N THR A 188 -15.66 0.27 -1.30
CA THR A 188 -16.88 0.44 -0.51
C THR A 188 -17.95 1.13 -1.35
N HIS A 189 -19.13 0.52 -1.48
CA HIS A 189 -20.30 1.17 -2.05
C HIS A 189 -21.12 1.86 -0.95
N ALA A 190 -21.60 3.08 -1.24
CA ALA A 190 -22.22 3.99 -0.29
C ALA A 190 -21.38 4.13 0.99
N PRO A 191 -20.12 4.60 0.88
CA PRO A 191 -19.19 4.70 1.99
C PRO A 191 -19.75 5.56 3.12
N ARG A 192 -19.65 5.06 4.36
CA ARG A 192 -19.99 5.77 5.58
C ARG A 192 -19.33 5.09 6.78
N PRO A 193 -18.95 5.82 7.84
CA PRO A 193 -18.44 5.21 9.06
C PRO A 193 -19.36 4.10 9.59
N GLY A 194 -18.76 3.00 10.05
CA GLY A 194 -19.50 1.83 10.55
C GLY A 194 -19.90 0.81 9.48
N ARG A 195 -19.43 0.95 8.23
CA ARG A 195 -19.47 -0.16 7.26
C ARG A 195 -18.68 -1.34 7.78
N SER A 196 -19.17 -2.54 7.43
CA SER A 196 -18.47 -3.78 7.76
C SER A 196 -17.30 -4.00 6.80
N ASP A 197 -16.26 -4.66 7.28
CA ASP A 197 -15.10 -5.06 6.48
C ASP A 197 -15.39 -6.30 5.58
N ALA A 198 -16.65 -6.77 5.51
CA ALA A 198 -17.09 -8.01 4.86
C ALA A 198 -17.80 -7.80 3.51
#